data_AF-W9W0P3-F1
#
_entry.id   AF-W9W0P3-F1
#
_cell.length_a   1.000
_cell.length_b   1.000
_cell.length_c   1.000
_cell.angle_alpha   90.00
_cell.angle_beta   90.00
_cell.angle_gamma   90.00
#
_symmetry.space_group_name_H-M   'P 1'
#
loop_
_entity.id
_entity.type
_entity.pdbx_description
1 polymer ?
#
loop_
_entity_poly.entity_id
_entity_poly.type
_entity_poly.pdbx_seq_one_letter_code
_entity_poly.pdbx_strand_id
1 'polypeptide(L)'
;MAKGAKRPLQLPKQQLLILAACRLAEPVASTSVYPYIPEMIQSFNVGDDRIAQWAGLMSATFSLSQCLTGVAWGRASDRFGRKPIIIVALTCTMLSSILFGFSKNLAWAFIARSLQGLSNGNVGIIRTAVAELVPQKELQPRAFSIMPLVWNVGSVFGPSVGGSLVHPVERYPQVFGKMKLLQEYPFALPNLLISVLFMGGITAGFLFLHETLEERRKQRDYGLILGRLLTRPCVRRPHQRTLVNNEESEAFLSGMSSEMSTPVSGSQHAIHSLPKQAPGWGEVFSRQSNINLLVYTFLAMHSVAYDQLLAIFMHYPVQSIHDPDVHLPLKFAGGFGIDSKEIGLLFTVYGVFGMVIQFFVFPPFARKYGVLNCLKACCVAFPLAYIATPYTALLPTNSQRQGVMMVIMLIKCFCGIFAFPCSTILLTNSAASLKILGTLNGVATSISALGRAAGPALAGWTFTEGVDIGYVIISWWTLALVAIIGAVPVWFLVEMEGFGDSQEDESDDEMDIEEDDDAKASAISSSDAHLRKHTPSSVFEDAVEDDQPTPEGSLLRPSNPPSRRQSLQLRRVPSPIGLGPGVIPHGARRYSSDLGATRSGFGVGGTAYN
;
A
#
# COMPACT_ATOMS: atom_id res chain seq x y z
N MET A 1 16.89 21.15 36.89
CA MET A 1 15.85 20.93 35.85
C MET A 1 15.71 19.42 35.65
N ALA A 2 14.50 18.89 35.50
CA ALA A 2 14.34 17.47 35.15
C ALA A 2 14.42 17.30 33.63
N LYS A 3 15.32 16.43 33.13
CA LYS A 3 15.30 16.00 31.72
C LYS A 3 13.98 15.24 31.50
N GLY A 4 13.04 15.86 30.78
CA GLY A 4 11.75 15.26 30.46
C GLY A 4 11.90 14.11 29.48
N ALA A 5 12.02 12.89 29.99
CA ALA A 5 12.16 11.68 29.17
C ALA A 5 10.96 11.58 28.21
N LYS A 6 11.22 11.70 26.89
CA LYS A 6 10.21 11.48 25.85
C LYS A 6 9.63 10.08 26.04
N ARG A 7 8.35 9.97 26.43
CA ARG A 7 7.67 8.66 26.52
C ARG A 7 7.77 7.99 25.14
N PRO A 8 8.23 6.73 25.03
CA PRO A 8 8.43 6.09 23.74
C PRO A 8 7.10 6.01 22.98
N LEU A 9 7.12 6.39 21.71
CA LEU A 9 5.93 6.51 20.89
C LEU A 9 5.31 5.13 20.62
N GLN A 10 4.09 4.92 21.09
CA GLN A 10 3.40 3.63 21.01
C GLN A 10 2.28 3.64 19.96
N LEU A 11 2.32 2.66 19.05
CA LEU A 11 1.21 2.37 18.14
C LEU A 11 -0.08 2.08 18.92
N PRO A 12 -1.27 2.52 18.44
CA PRO A 12 -2.57 2.18 19.00
C PRO A 12 -2.97 0.73 18.63
N LYS A 13 -2.17 -0.24 19.12
CA LYS A 13 -2.22 -1.68 18.76
C LYS A 13 -3.63 -2.25 18.77
N GLN A 14 -4.44 -1.90 19.76
CA GLN A 14 -5.82 -2.40 19.87
C GLN A 14 -6.72 -1.91 18.71
N GLN A 15 -6.68 -0.62 18.36
CA GLN A 15 -7.52 -0.09 17.27
C GLN A 15 -7.04 -0.58 15.91
N LEU A 16 -5.73 -0.71 15.70
CA LEU A 16 -5.15 -1.31 14.49
C LEU A 16 -5.53 -2.79 14.36
N LEU A 17 -5.54 -3.55 15.46
CA LEU A 17 -5.98 -4.95 15.48
C LEU A 17 -7.48 -5.10 15.18
N ILE A 18 -8.33 -4.24 15.74
CA ILE A 18 -9.77 -4.22 15.42
C ILE A 18 -9.99 -3.90 13.95
N LEU A 19 -9.32 -2.88 13.42
CA LEU A 19 -9.43 -2.48 12.01
C LEU A 19 -8.91 -3.58 11.06
N ALA A 20 -7.86 -4.31 11.46
CA ALA A 20 -7.38 -5.50 10.77
C ALA A 20 -8.41 -6.64 10.78
N ALA A 21 -9.07 -6.90 11.91
CA ALA A 21 -10.13 -7.91 12.03
C ALA A 21 -11.38 -7.56 11.20
N CYS A 22 -11.80 -6.29 11.18
CA CYS A 22 -12.88 -5.80 10.30
C CYS A 22 -12.56 -6.06 8.82
N ARG A 23 -11.30 -5.84 8.43
CA ARG A 23 -10.82 -5.99 7.04
C ARG A 23 -10.63 -7.45 6.62
N LEU A 24 -10.32 -8.36 7.54
CA LEU A 24 -9.91 -9.75 7.23
C LEU A 24 -10.93 -10.53 6.39
N ALA A 25 -12.22 -10.20 6.47
CA ALA A 25 -13.25 -10.84 5.64
C ALA A 25 -13.12 -10.52 4.14
N GLU A 26 -12.65 -9.32 3.76
CA GLU A 26 -12.63 -8.87 2.36
C GLU A 26 -11.64 -9.64 1.46
N PRO A 27 -10.37 -9.90 1.87
CA PRO A 27 -9.45 -10.70 1.07
C PRO A 27 -9.84 -12.18 1.06
N VAL A 28 -10.38 -12.73 2.15
CA VAL A 28 -10.92 -14.10 2.20
C VAL A 28 -12.05 -14.24 1.17
N ALA A 29 -13.02 -13.32 1.18
CA ALA A 29 -14.11 -13.29 0.19
C ALA A 29 -13.58 -13.15 -1.24
N SER A 30 -12.65 -12.22 -1.48
CA SER A 30 -12.11 -11.93 -2.82
C SER A 30 -11.34 -13.11 -3.42
N THR A 31 -10.59 -13.86 -2.61
CA THR A 31 -9.69 -14.94 -3.08
C THR A 31 -10.32 -16.33 -3.02
N SER A 32 -11.33 -16.54 -2.17
CA SER A 32 -12.08 -17.80 -2.08
C SER A 32 -12.72 -18.27 -3.36
N VAL A 33 -13.00 -17.35 -4.29
CA VAL A 33 -13.73 -17.70 -5.50
C VAL A 33 -12.84 -18.37 -6.55
N TYR A 34 -11.51 -18.16 -6.52
CA TYR A 34 -10.63 -18.66 -7.60
C TYR A 34 -10.73 -20.18 -7.84
N PRO A 35 -10.75 -21.07 -6.82
CA PRO A 35 -10.82 -22.50 -7.05
C PRO A 35 -12.11 -22.98 -7.72
N TYR A 36 -13.25 -22.31 -7.49
CA TYR A 36 -14.57 -22.80 -7.91
C TYR A 36 -15.27 -21.96 -8.99
N ILE A 37 -14.70 -20.83 -9.42
CA ILE A 37 -15.20 -20.09 -10.60
C ILE A 37 -15.38 -20.99 -11.84
N PRO A 38 -14.43 -21.88 -12.22
CA PRO A 38 -14.57 -22.70 -13.42
C PRO A 38 -15.79 -23.64 -13.35
N GLU A 39 -15.87 -24.43 -12.28
CA GLU A 39 -16.95 -25.36 -11.95
C GLU A 39 -18.31 -24.65 -11.86
N MET A 40 -18.35 -23.45 -11.25
CA MET A 40 -19.57 -22.64 -11.16
C MET A 40 -20.05 -22.15 -12.53
N ILE A 41 -19.14 -21.73 -13.42
CA ILE A 41 -19.51 -21.28 -14.78
C ILE A 41 -19.96 -22.47 -15.64
N GLN A 42 -19.31 -23.63 -15.52
CA GLN A 42 -19.74 -24.87 -16.17
C GLN A 42 -21.15 -25.28 -15.71
N SER A 43 -21.45 -25.16 -14.42
CA SER A 43 -22.79 -25.48 -13.86
C SER A 43 -23.94 -24.65 -14.45
N PHE A 44 -23.64 -23.51 -15.09
CA PHE A 44 -24.63 -22.67 -15.77
C PHE A 44 -24.96 -23.12 -17.20
N ASN A 45 -24.46 -24.27 -17.66
CA ASN A 45 -24.64 -24.81 -19.02
C ASN A 45 -24.17 -23.83 -20.11
N VAL A 46 -23.05 -23.16 -19.84
CA VAL A 46 -22.28 -22.39 -20.84
C VAL A 46 -21.30 -23.35 -21.51
N GLY A 47 -21.01 -23.15 -22.80
CA GLY A 47 -20.05 -23.99 -23.51
C GLY A 47 -18.67 -24.01 -22.84
N ASP A 48 -18.08 -25.22 -22.74
CA ASP A 48 -16.82 -25.47 -22.04
C ASP A 48 -15.63 -24.70 -22.64
N ASP A 49 -15.71 -24.41 -23.94
CA ASP A 49 -14.80 -23.54 -24.70
C ASP A 49 -14.58 -22.19 -24.00
N ARG A 50 -15.64 -21.55 -23.52
CA ARG A 50 -15.62 -20.17 -23.02
C ARG A 50 -15.60 -20.02 -21.51
N ILE A 51 -15.44 -21.10 -20.74
CA ILE A 51 -15.31 -21.03 -19.26
C ILE A 51 -14.22 -20.03 -18.85
N ALA A 52 -13.06 -20.05 -19.53
CA ALA A 52 -11.94 -19.16 -19.24
C ALA A 52 -12.26 -17.68 -19.54
N GLN A 53 -12.85 -17.39 -20.70
CA GLN A 53 -13.33 -16.05 -21.08
C GLN A 53 -14.30 -15.48 -20.04
N TRP A 54 -15.34 -16.24 -19.67
CA TRP A 54 -16.35 -15.80 -18.72
C TRP A 54 -15.80 -15.63 -17.30
N ALA A 55 -14.90 -16.51 -16.87
CA ALA A 55 -14.18 -16.37 -15.60
C ALA A 55 -13.38 -15.06 -15.57
N GLY A 56 -12.57 -14.81 -16.60
CA GLY A 56 -11.75 -13.61 -16.74
C GLY A 56 -12.58 -12.33 -16.66
N LEU A 57 -13.67 -12.29 -17.45
CA LEU A 57 -14.62 -11.18 -17.47
C LEU A 57 -15.32 -10.97 -16.12
N MET A 58 -15.68 -12.05 -15.40
CA MET A 58 -16.35 -11.96 -14.09
C MET A 58 -15.48 -11.31 -12.99
N SER A 59 -14.16 -11.49 -13.04
CA SER A 59 -13.22 -10.76 -12.17
C SER A 59 -12.91 -9.36 -12.67
N ALA A 60 -13.00 -9.13 -13.99
CA ALA A 60 -12.92 -7.79 -14.57
C ALA A 60 -14.10 -6.90 -14.13
N THR A 61 -15.32 -7.42 -14.16
CA THR A 61 -16.53 -6.70 -13.70
C THR A 61 -16.42 -6.30 -12.22
N PHE A 62 -15.92 -7.19 -11.35
CA PHE A 62 -15.67 -6.89 -9.94
C PHE A 62 -14.65 -5.74 -9.77
N SER A 63 -13.50 -5.85 -10.43
CA SER A 63 -12.40 -4.88 -10.30
C SER A 63 -12.75 -3.51 -10.94
N LEU A 64 -13.48 -3.50 -12.06
CA LEU A 64 -14.00 -2.29 -12.68
C LEU A 64 -15.05 -1.61 -11.79
N SER A 65 -15.97 -2.39 -11.20
CA SER A 65 -16.96 -1.88 -10.25
C SER A 65 -16.31 -1.23 -9.02
N GLN A 66 -15.26 -1.86 -8.47
CA GLN A 66 -14.45 -1.28 -7.39
C GLN A 66 -13.77 0.03 -7.81
N CYS A 67 -13.26 0.10 -9.04
CA CYS A 67 -12.63 1.31 -9.57
C CYS A 67 -13.61 2.49 -9.66
N LEU A 68 -14.86 2.22 -10.05
CA LEU A 68 -15.90 3.24 -10.20
C LEU A 68 -16.38 3.81 -8.85
N THR A 69 -16.55 2.96 -7.82
CA THR A 69 -17.09 3.42 -6.52
C THR A 69 -16.04 3.83 -5.49
N GLY A 70 -14.77 3.43 -5.63
CA GLY A 70 -13.74 3.69 -4.62
C GLY A 70 -13.62 5.18 -4.21
N VAL A 71 -13.73 6.10 -5.18
CA VAL A 71 -13.70 7.55 -4.93
C VAL A 71 -14.99 8.06 -4.26
N ALA A 72 -16.14 7.45 -4.56
CA ALA A 72 -17.42 7.77 -3.93
C ALA A 72 -17.45 7.31 -2.46
N TRP A 73 -16.94 6.11 -2.17
CA TRP A 73 -16.75 5.59 -0.81
C TRP A 73 -15.79 6.46 0.02
N GLY A 74 -14.69 6.92 -0.57
CA GLY A 74 -13.79 7.91 0.05
C GLY A 74 -14.55 9.16 0.51
N ARG A 75 -15.21 9.86 -0.43
CA ARG A 75 -15.99 11.08 -0.14
C ARG A 75 -17.15 10.86 0.82
N ALA A 76 -17.78 9.68 0.80
CA ALA A 76 -18.80 9.30 1.77
C ALA A 76 -18.20 9.24 3.18
N SER A 77 -17.03 8.61 3.33
CA SER A 77 -16.34 8.52 4.63
C SER A 77 -15.85 9.89 5.15
N ASP A 78 -15.48 10.82 4.27
CA ASP A 78 -15.13 12.19 4.66
C ASP A 78 -16.36 12.95 5.23
N ARG A 79 -17.56 12.71 4.67
CA ARG A 79 -18.79 13.42 5.08
C ARG A 79 -19.50 12.80 6.30
N PHE A 80 -19.45 11.47 6.40
CA PHE A 80 -20.24 10.70 7.36
C PHE A 80 -19.41 10.05 8.48
N GLY A 81 -18.08 10.02 8.37
CA GLY A 81 -17.17 9.32 9.30
C GLY A 81 -16.61 8.02 8.71
N ARG A 82 -15.43 7.59 9.16
CA ARG A 82 -14.80 6.35 8.71
C ARG A 82 -15.54 5.13 9.24
N LYS A 83 -15.89 5.13 10.53
CA LYS A 83 -16.50 3.97 11.22
C LYS A 83 -17.84 3.55 10.60
N PRO A 84 -18.86 4.43 10.44
CA PRO A 84 -20.16 4.00 9.93
C PRO A 84 -20.06 3.56 8.47
N ILE A 85 -19.22 4.20 7.66
CA ILE A 85 -19.09 3.88 6.23
C ILE A 85 -18.36 2.55 6.01
N ILE A 86 -17.32 2.23 6.81
CA ILE A 86 -16.70 0.89 6.80
C ILE A 86 -17.75 -0.19 7.15
N ILE A 87 -18.56 0.03 8.20
CA ILE A 87 -19.59 -0.92 8.63
C ILE A 87 -20.66 -1.13 7.55
N VAL A 88 -21.14 -0.06 6.91
CA VAL A 88 -22.11 -0.14 5.80
C VAL A 88 -21.52 -0.90 4.61
N ALA A 89 -20.31 -0.56 4.17
CA ALA A 89 -19.66 -1.23 3.03
C ALA A 89 -19.34 -2.71 3.30
N LEU A 90 -18.91 -3.07 4.51
CA LEU A 90 -18.76 -4.48 4.91
C LEU A 90 -20.11 -5.22 4.89
N THR A 91 -21.19 -4.57 5.33
CA THR A 91 -22.55 -5.14 5.30
C THR A 91 -23.05 -5.33 3.85
N CYS A 92 -22.84 -4.36 2.97
CA CYS A 92 -23.16 -4.47 1.54
C CYS A 92 -22.35 -5.58 0.86
N THR A 93 -21.05 -5.70 1.19
CA THR A 93 -20.19 -6.77 0.66
C THR A 93 -20.65 -8.14 1.15
N MET A 94 -20.94 -8.29 2.45
CA MET A 94 -21.49 -9.52 3.04
C MET A 94 -22.77 -9.98 2.35
N LEU A 95 -23.74 -9.09 2.15
CA LEU A 95 -24.99 -9.40 1.44
C LEU A 95 -24.71 -9.79 -0.02
N SER A 96 -23.78 -9.10 -0.69
CA SER A 96 -23.42 -9.38 -2.09
C SER A 96 -22.63 -10.69 -2.26
N SER A 97 -21.90 -11.14 -1.23
CA SER A 97 -21.31 -12.49 -1.16
C SER A 97 -22.39 -13.56 -1.02
N ILE A 98 -23.38 -13.36 -0.15
CA ILE A 98 -24.53 -14.27 -0.02
C ILE A 98 -25.28 -14.39 -1.36
N LEU A 99 -25.64 -13.26 -2.00
CA LEU A 99 -26.33 -13.26 -3.30
C LEU A 99 -25.55 -14.04 -4.39
N PHE A 100 -24.23 -13.99 -4.38
CA PHE A 100 -23.38 -14.73 -5.32
C PHE A 100 -23.39 -16.25 -5.06
N GLY A 101 -23.38 -16.67 -3.79
CA GLY A 101 -23.51 -18.08 -3.42
C GLY A 101 -24.85 -18.71 -3.83
N PHE A 102 -25.91 -17.91 -3.96
CA PHE A 102 -27.22 -18.31 -4.46
C PHE A 102 -27.39 -18.10 -5.99
N SER A 103 -26.28 -18.06 -6.74
CA SER A 103 -26.34 -17.90 -8.21
C SER A 103 -26.80 -19.16 -8.93
N LYS A 104 -27.68 -18.99 -9.94
CA LYS A 104 -28.21 -20.05 -10.82
C LYS A 104 -27.89 -19.86 -12.30
N ASN A 105 -27.38 -18.71 -12.68
CA ASN A 105 -27.03 -18.39 -14.06
C ASN A 105 -25.96 -17.30 -14.11
N LEU A 106 -25.32 -17.22 -15.26
CA LEU A 106 -24.18 -16.33 -15.52
C LEU A 106 -24.53 -14.84 -15.28
N ALA A 107 -25.71 -14.38 -15.71
CA ALA A 107 -26.14 -13.00 -15.56
C ALA A 107 -26.30 -12.59 -14.08
N TRP A 108 -26.91 -13.45 -13.25
CA TRP A 108 -27.01 -13.23 -11.82
C TRP A 108 -25.64 -13.24 -11.12
N ALA A 109 -24.74 -14.14 -11.52
CA ALA A 109 -23.36 -14.16 -11.02
C ALA A 109 -22.62 -12.84 -11.34
N PHE A 110 -22.77 -12.31 -12.56
CA PHE A 110 -22.24 -10.99 -12.94
C PHE A 110 -22.86 -9.85 -12.12
N ILE A 111 -24.17 -9.84 -11.89
CA ILE A 111 -24.83 -8.82 -11.05
C ILE A 111 -24.30 -8.87 -9.62
N ALA A 112 -24.25 -10.06 -9.00
CA ALA A 112 -23.75 -10.21 -7.64
C ALA A 112 -22.26 -9.84 -7.50
N ARG A 113 -21.43 -10.16 -8.51
CA ARG A 113 -20.01 -9.71 -8.55
C ARG A 113 -19.85 -8.22 -8.79
N SER A 114 -20.74 -7.60 -9.57
CA SER A 114 -20.82 -6.14 -9.69
C SER A 114 -21.10 -5.54 -8.31
N LEU A 115 -22.15 -6.00 -7.62
CA LEU A 115 -22.52 -5.51 -6.28
C LEU A 115 -21.40 -5.69 -5.23
N GLN A 116 -20.69 -6.82 -5.24
CA GLN A 116 -19.49 -7.01 -4.41
C GLN A 116 -18.40 -5.98 -4.73
N GLY A 117 -18.07 -5.81 -6.02
CA GLY A 117 -17.04 -4.84 -6.46
C GLY A 117 -17.43 -3.41 -6.11
N LEU A 118 -18.68 -3.02 -6.39
CA LEU A 118 -19.26 -1.72 -6.03
C LEU A 118 -19.18 -1.47 -4.52
N SER A 119 -19.31 -2.50 -3.68
CA SER A 119 -19.24 -2.40 -2.20
C SER A 119 -17.81 -2.36 -1.66
N ASN A 120 -16.83 -2.93 -2.38
CA ASN A 120 -15.45 -3.13 -1.92
C ASN A 120 -14.56 -1.86 -2.01
N GLY A 121 -15.11 -0.69 -1.66
CA GLY A 121 -14.38 0.59 -1.63
C GLY A 121 -13.52 0.81 -0.38
N ASN A 122 -13.67 -0.04 0.64
CA ASN A 122 -13.06 0.11 1.96
C ASN A 122 -11.53 0.18 1.98
N VAL A 123 -10.85 -0.39 0.97
CA VAL A 123 -9.38 -0.40 0.89
C VAL A 123 -8.78 1.01 1.05
N GLY A 124 -9.42 2.03 0.45
CA GLY A 124 -9.01 3.43 0.58
C GLY A 124 -9.37 4.03 1.95
N ILE A 125 -10.61 3.82 2.42
CA ILE A 125 -11.08 4.35 3.72
C ILE A 125 -10.20 3.83 4.86
N ILE A 126 -9.83 2.55 4.84
CA ILE A 126 -8.95 1.93 5.83
C ILE A 126 -7.52 2.49 5.75
N ARG A 127 -7.02 2.83 4.56
CA ARG A 127 -5.72 3.54 4.42
C ARG A 127 -5.77 4.91 5.09
N THR A 128 -6.86 5.67 4.91
CA THR A 128 -7.05 6.96 5.61
C THR A 128 -7.22 6.79 7.12
N ALA A 129 -8.03 5.82 7.57
CA ALA A 129 -8.27 5.59 9.00
C ALA A 129 -7.00 5.18 9.77
N VAL A 130 -6.08 4.43 9.16
CA VAL A 130 -4.77 4.14 9.78
C VAL A 130 -3.88 5.39 9.86
N ALA A 131 -3.89 6.25 8.84
CA ALA A 131 -3.17 7.53 8.88
C ALA A 131 -3.72 8.47 9.97
N GLU A 132 -5.04 8.50 10.16
CA GLU A 132 -5.73 9.27 11.21
C GLU A 132 -5.50 8.67 12.62
N LEU A 133 -5.38 7.35 12.75
CA LEU A 133 -5.04 6.67 14.01
C LEU A 133 -3.57 6.86 14.42
N VAL A 134 -2.67 7.05 13.46
CA VAL A 134 -1.21 7.10 13.68
C VAL A 134 -0.67 8.42 13.10
N PRO A 135 -0.86 9.57 13.78
CA PRO A 135 -0.41 10.87 13.28
C PRO A 135 1.12 11.05 13.32
N GLN A 136 1.86 10.23 14.09
CA GLN A 136 3.31 10.33 14.22
C GLN A 136 4.03 9.69 13.04
N LYS A 137 4.93 10.43 12.39
CA LYS A 137 5.56 10.03 11.12
C LYS A 137 6.30 8.69 11.25
N GLU A 138 7.13 8.57 12.28
CA GLU A 138 7.98 7.39 12.56
C GLU A 138 7.18 6.08 12.65
N LEU A 139 5.92 6.17 13.12
CA LEU A 139 5.06 5.01 13.34
C LEU A 139 4.23 4.64 12.10
N GLN A 140 4.05 5.54 11.13
CA GLN A 140 3.20 5.27 9.97
C GLN A 140 3.70 4.10 9.09
N PRO A 141 5.00 3.95 8.76
CA PRO A 141 5.48 2.79 7.99
C PRO A 141 5.13 1.45 8.66
N ARG A 142 5.27 1.38 9.99
CA ARG A 142 4.92 0.21 10.82
C ARG A 142 3.41 -0.02 10.91
N ALA A 143 2.58 1.01 10.73
CA ALA A 143 1.13 0.90 10.73
C ALA A 143 0.56 0.52 9.35
N PHE A 144 1.11 1.05 8.25
CA PHE A 144 0.69 0.74 6.88
C PHE A 144 1.04 -0.72 6.47
N SER A 145 2.13 -1.29 6.99
CA SER A 145 2.52 -2.68 6.72
C SER A 145 1.50 -3.74 7.19
N ILE A 146 0.59 -3.36 8.11
CA ILE A 146 -0.51 -4.21 8.57
C ILE A 146 -1.51 -4.53 7.44
N MET A 147 -1.67 -3.66 6.43
CA MET A 147 -2.68 -3.87 5.38
C MET A 147 -2.28 -4.92 4.33
N PRO A 148 -1.04 -4.94 3.80
CA PRO A 148 -0.52 -6.09 3.07
C PRO A 148 -0.59 -7.38 3.89
N LEU A 149 -0.32 -7.32 5.20
CA LEU A 149 -0.38 -8.49 6.07
C LEU A 149 -1.79 -9.10 6.15
N VAL A 150 -2.83 -8.27 6.37
CA VAL A 150 -4.23 -8.74 6.39
C VAL A 150 -4.66 -9.29 5.03
N TRP A 151 -4.21 -8.68 3.93
CA TRP A 151 -4.44 -9.22 2.58
C TRP A 151 -3.83 -10.61 2.42
N ASN A 152 -2.56 -10.77 2.80
CA ASN A 152 -1.83 -12.03 2.65
C ASN A 152 -2.44 -13.13 3.54
N VAL A 153 -2.75 -12.84 4.82
CA VAL A 153 -3.45 -13.80 5.71
C VAL A 153 -4.80 -14.23 5.12
N GLY A 154 -5.62 -13.29 4.63
CA GLY A 154 -6.90 -13.63 4.03
C GLY A 154 -6.78 -14.42 2.70
N SER A 155 -5.71 -14.19 1.93
CA SER A 155 -5.42 -14.96 0.70
C SER A 155 -5.01 -16.42 0.95
N VAL A 156 -4.62 -16.77 2.18
CA VAL A 156 -4.42 -18.17 2.61
C VAL A 156 -5.76 -18.87 2.84
N PHE A 157 -6.61 -18.24 3.65
CA PHE A 157 -7.86 -18.86 4.10
C PHE A 157 -8.95 -18.83 3.02
N GLY A 158 -8.96 -17.84 2.13
CA GLY A 158 -9.93 -17.72 1.04
C GLY A 158 -10.03 -19.00 0.20
N PRO A 159 -9.01 -19.35 -0.61
CA PRO A 159 -9.08 -20.52 -1.50
C PRO A 159 -9.35 -21.83 -0.75
N SER A 160 -8.83 -21.94 0.48
CA SER A 160 -9.09 -23.07 1.39
C SER A 160 -10.58 -23.23 1.69
N VAL A 161 -11.26 -22.15 2.07
CA VAL A 161 -12.71 -22.09 2.34
C VAL A 161 -13.52 -22.29 1.06
N GLY A 162 -13.08 -21.71 -0.05
CA GLY A 162 -13.76 -21.80 -1.34
C GLY A 162 -13.78 -23.20 -1.91
N GLY A 163 -12.61 -23.81 -2.09
CA GLY A 163 -12.48 -25.11 -2.74
C GLY A 163 -13.05 -26.29 -1.94
N SER A 164 -12.97 -26.24 -0.60
CA SER A 164 -13.36 -27.37 0.25
C SER A 164 -14.86 -27.47 0.55
N LEU A 165 -15.63 -26.39 0.42
CA LEU A 165 -17.04 -26.31 0.85
C LEU A 165 -18.06 -26.30 -0.31
N VAL A 166 -17.58 -26.38 -1.54
CA VAL A 166 -18.40 -26.49 -2.75
C VAL A 166 -18.84 -27.95 -3.00
N HIS A 167 -20.00 -28.12 -3.65
CA HIS A 167 -20.72 -29.40 -3.75
C HIS A 167 -20.89 -30.13 -2.40
N PRO A 168 -21.37 -29.44 -1.34
CA PRO A 168 -21.33 -29.95 0.03
C PRO A 168 -22.23 -31.17 0.28
N VAL A 169 -23.31 -31.32 -0.50
CA VAL A 169 -24.23 -32.47 -0.43
C VAL A 169 -23.56 -33.75 -0.94
N GLU A 170 -22.79 -33.66 -2.02
CA GLU A 170 -22.03 -34.77 -2.61
C GLU A 170 -20.77 -35.08 -1.80
N ARG A 171 -20.10 -34.03 -1.30
CA ARG A 171 -18.81 -34.13 -0.62
C ARG A 171 -18.89 -34.47 0.87
N TYR A 172 -19.96 -34.06 1.56
CA TYR A 172 -20.21 -34.40 2.97
C TYR A 172 -21.67 -34.90 3.19
N PRO A 173 -22.09 -35.99 2.52
CA PRO A 173 -23.48 -36.46 2.53
C PRO A 173 -24.00 -36.83 3.92
N GLN A 174 -23.11 -37.24 4.84
CA GLN A 174 -23.44 -37.53 6.24
C GLN A 174 -23.93 -36.29 7.01
N VAL A 175 -23.50 -35.08 6.62
CA VAL A 175 -23.83 -33.82 7.29
C VAL A 175 -24.89 -33.03 6.52
N PHE A 176 -24.68 -32.84 5.21
CA PHE A 176 -25.53 -31.97 4.38
C PHE A 176 -26.54 -32.71 3.50
N GLY A 177 -26.51 -34.04 3.43
CA GLY A 177 -27.34 -34.85 2.51
C GLY A 177 -28.85 -34.73 2.67
N LYS A 178 -29.35 -34.08 3.72
CA LYS A 178 -30.79 -33.79 3.95
C LYS A 178 -31.17 -32.34 3.61
N MET A 179 -30.21 -31.46 3.31
CA MET A 179 -30.45 -30.02 3.12
C MET A 179 -30.73 -29.69 1.66
N LYS A 180 -32.01 -29.72 1.27
CA LYS A 180 -32.48 -29.36 -0.09
C LYS A 180 -31.90 -28.03 -0.61
N LEU A 181 -31.74 -27.03 0.28
CA LEU A 181 -31.13 -25.74 -0.07
C LEU A 181 -29.68 -25.87 -0.57
N LEU A 182 -28.87 -26.74 0.02
CA LEU A 182 -27.49 -26.96 -0.40
C LEU A 182 -27.38 -27.90 -1.62
N GLN A 183 -28.45 -28.61 -1.96
CA GLN A 183 -28.59 -29.39 -3.18
C GLN A 183 -29.00 -28.50 -4.37
N GLU A 184 -29.83 -27.48 -4.12
CA GLU A 184 -30.25 -26.49 -5.13
C GLU A 184 -29.18 -25.41 -5.39
N TYR A 185 -28.30 -25.14 -4.42
CA TYR A 185 -27.25 -24.11 -4.49
C TYR A 185 -25.89 -24.63 -3.98
N PRO A 186 -25.14 -25.43 -4.78
CA PRO A 186 -23.89 -26.06 -4.34
C PRO A 186 -22.76 -25.08 -3.98
N PHE A 187 -22.84 -23.82 -4.43
CA PHE A 187 -21.87 -22.75 -4.13
C PHE A 187 -22.26 -21.84 -2.95
N ALA A 188 -23.39 -22.11 -2.29
CA ALA A 188 -23.89 -21.28 -1.19
C ALA A 188 -23.04 -21.41 0.09
N LEU A 189 -22.59 -22.62 0.44
CA LEU A 189 -21.91 -22.89 1.73
C LEU A 189 -20.63 -22.06 1.98
N PRO A 190 -19.65 -21.94 1.06
CA PRO A 190 -18.48 -21.10 1.29
C PRO A 190 -18.86 -19.63 1.51
N ASN A 191 -19.81 -19.11 0.72
CA ASN A 191 -20.30 -17.74 0.83
C ASN A 191 -21.05 -17.47 2.15
N LEU A 192 -21.78 -18.47 2.66
CA LEU A 192 -22.41 -18.42 3.98
C LEU A 192 -21.37 -18.41 5.11
N LEU A 193 -20.32 -19.25 5.05
CA LEU A 193 -19.24 -19.21 6.05
C LEU A 193 -18.49 -17.87 6.03
N ILE A 194 -18.22 -17.33 4.84
CA ILE A 194 -17.63 -16.00 4.65
C ILE A 194 -18.53 -14.91 5.24
N SER A 195 -19.85 -15.04 5.15
CA SER A 195 -20.79 -14.10 5.78
C SER A 195 -20.71 -14.08 7.31
N VAL A 196 -20.40 -15.22 7.95
CA VAL A 196 -20.14 -15.28 9.41
C VAL A 196 -18.85 -14.56 9.77
N LEU A 197 -17.80 -14.65 8.93
CA LEU A 197 -16.56 -13.90 9.11
C LEU A 197 -16.78 -12.39 8.97
N PHE A 198 -17.57 -11.95 7.97
CA PHE A 198 -18.01 -10.55 7.86
C PHE A 198 -18.81 -10.11 9.08
N MET A 199 -19.76 -10.93 9.56
CA MET A 199 -20.57 -10.62 10.74
C MET A 199 -19.70 -10.36 11.97
N GLY A 200 -18.70 -11.22 12.22
CA GLY A 200 -17.72 -11.02 13.29
C GLY A 200 -16.92 -9.72 13.15
N GLY A 201 -16.44 -9.41 11.93
CA GLY A 201 -15.75 -8.15 11.64
C GLY A 201 -16.63 -6.90 11.83
N ILE A 202 -17.89 -6.97 11.38
CA ILE A 202 -18.91 -5.92 11.56
C ILE A 202 -19.20 -5.70 13.05
N THR A 203 -19.40 -6.76 13.82
CA THR A 203 -19.64 -6.68 15.27
C THR A 203 -18.42 -6.09 16.01
N ALA A 204 -17.20 -6.53 15.68
CA ALA A 204 -15.97 -5.97 16.27
C ALA A 204 -15.81 -4.48 15.94
N GLY A 205 -16.06 -4.09 14.69
CA GLY A 205 -16.05 -2.70 14.25
C GLY A 205 -17.08 -1.85 14.97
N PHE A 206 -18.33 -2.30 15.05
CA PHE A 206 -19.41 -1.57 15.72
C PHE A 206 -19.12 -1.36 17.22
N LEU A 207 -18.69 -2.41 17.93
CA LEU A 207 -18.53 -2.39 19.39
C LEU A 207 -17.21 -1.75 19.87
N PHE A 208 -16.13 -1.79 19.09
CA PHE A 208 -14.79 -1.44 19.59
C PHE A 208 -13.96 -0.48 18.72
N LEU A 209 -14.26 -0.33 17.43
CA LEU A 209 -13.59 0.69 16.60
C LEU A 209 -14.07 2.08 17.03
N HIS A 210 -13.15 3.03 17.13
CA HIS A 210 -13.47 4.44 17.36
C HIS A 210 -13.60 5.19 16.04
N GLU A 211 -14.44 6.23 15.99
CA GLU A 211 -14.43 7.16 14.87
C GLU A 211 -13.11 7.96 14.86
N THR A 212 -12.46 8.01 13.70
CA THR A 212 -11.14 8.63 13.52
C THR A 212 -11.25 10.05 12.95
N LEU A 213 -12.38 10.37 12.29
CA LEU A 213 -12.65 11.70 11.72
C LEU A 213 -12.79 12.77 12.83
N GLU A 214 -11.87 13.74 12.85
CA GLU A 214 -11.75 14.80 13.87
C GLU A 214 -13.09 15.47 14.20
N GLU A 215 -13.84 15.88 13.17
CA GLU A 215 -15.10 16.62 13.27
C GLU A 215 -16.25 15.79 13.90
N ARG A 216 -16.16 14.45 13.84
CA ARG A 216 -17.17 13.53 14.40
C ARG A 216 -16.75 12.93 15.74
N ARG A 217 -15.46 13.01 16.11
CA ARG A 217 -14.89 12.42 17.35
C ARG A 217 -15.58 12.88 18.65
N LYS A 218 -16.26 14.04 18.67
CA LYS A 218 -17.03 14.54 19.81
C LYS A 218 -18.50 14.09 19.85
N GLN A 219 -18.99 13.31 18.89
CA GLN A 219 -20.38 12.79 18.87
C GLN A 219 -20.53 11.50 19.69
N ARG A 220 -21.75 11.21 20.16
CA ARG A 220 -22.04 10.00 20.97
C ARG A 220 -22.07 8.74 20.09
N ASP A 221 -21.02 7.93 20.18
CA ASP A 221 -20.95 6.61 19.55
C ASP A 221 -21.70 5.56 20.38
N TYR A 222 -22.92 5.21 19.94
CA TYR A 222 -23.76 4.19 20.58
C TYR A 222 -23.14 2.78 20.56
N GLY A 223 -22.34 2.45 19.53
CA GLY A 223 -21.68 1.16 19.41
C GLY A 223 -20.59 0.96 20.47
N LEU A 224 -19.76 1.98 20.71
CA LEU A 224 -18.78 1.98 21.80
C LEU A 224 -19.43 1.94 23.20
N ILE A 225 -20.58 2.59 23.37
CA ILE A 225 -21.34 2.50 24.63
C ILE A 225 -21.82 1.06 24.87
N LEU A 226 -22.38 0.42 23.84
CA LEU A 226 -22.82 -0.98 23.93
C LEU A 226 -21.64 -1.95 24.13
N GLY A 227 -20.53 -1.76 23.41
CA GLY A 227 -19.31 -2.57 23.58
C GLY A 227 -18.74 -2.48 25.00
N ARG A 228 -18.75 -1.28 25.59
CA ARG A 228 -18.33 -1.03 26.99
C ARG A 228 -19.33 -1.58 28.02
N LEU A 229 -20.61 -1.72 27.67
CA LEU A 229 -21.63 -2.38 28.49
C LEU A 229 -21.49 -3.91 28.44
N LEU A 230 -21.24 -4.48 27.26
CA LEU A 230 -21.09 -5.93 27.05
C LEU A 230 -19.76 -6.49 27.59
N THR A 231 -18.68 -5.69 27.62
CA THR A 231 -17.38 -6.11 28.18
C THR A 231 -17.24 -5.86 29.68
N ARG A 232 -18.09 -5.02 30.27
CA ARG A 232 -18.13 -4.70 31.71
C ARG A 232 -18.17 -5.92 32.66
N PRO A 233 -18.90 -7.02 32.39
CA PRO A 233 -18.86 -8.22 33.25
C PRO A 233 -17.62 -9.11 33.02
N CYS A 234 -16.98 -9.03 31.84
CA CYS A 234 -15.83 -9.88 31.49
C CYS A 234 -14.50 -9.31 32.02
N VAL A 235 -14.39 -7.99 32.14
CA VAL A 235 -13.22 -7.35 32.76
C VAL A 235 -13.35 -7.43 34.29
N ARG A 236 -12.63 -8.36 34.92
CA ARG A 236 -12.45 -8.36 36.38
C ARG A 236 -11.94 -6.98 36.82
N ARG A 237 -12.63 -6.36 37.79
CA ARG A 237 -12.25 -5.05 38.33
C ARG A 237 -10.78 -5.05 38.78
N PRO A 238 -9.89 -4.21 38.22
CA PRO A 238 -8.76 -3.73 39.01
C PRO A 238 -9.32 -2.98 40.23
N HIS A 239 -8.63 -3.08 41.37
CA HIS A 239 -9.07 -2.45 42.61
C HIS A 239 -9.15 -0.92 42.45
N GLN A 240 -10.05 -0.25 43.18
CA GLN A 240 -10.21 1.19 43.07
C GLN A 240 -8.91 1.91 43.43
N ARG A 241 -8.33 2.62 42.46
CA ARG A 241 -7.60 3.86 42.74
C ARG A 241 -8.49 5.05 42.36
N THR A 242 -8.25 6.12 43.10
CA THR A 242 -9.10 7.30 43.27
C THR A 242 -9.56 7.95 41.96
N LEU A 243 -10.68 8.67 42.03
CA LEU A 243 -11.09 9.63 41.00
C LEU A 243 -9.92 10.56 40.66
N VAL A 244 -9.42 10.46 39.43
CA VAL A 244 -8.57 11.46 38.79
C VAL A 244 -9.40 12.05 37.65
N ASN A 245 -9.40 13.38 37.52
CA ASN A 245 -10.17 14.05 36.49
C ASN A 245 -9.71 13.63 35.08
N ASN A 246 -10.66 13.59 34.16
CA ASN A 246 -10.43 13.17 32.78
C ASN A 246 -9.91 14.35 31.91
N GLU A 247 -8.88 15.04 32.40
CA GLU A 247 -8.32 16.30 31.86
C GLU A 247 -6.96 16.14 31.15
N GLU A 248 -6.37 14.93 31.11
CA GLU A 248 -5.15 14.60 30.35
C GLU A 248 -5.36 14.57 28.81
N SER A 249 -6.01 15.61 28.26
CA SER A 249 -6.07 15.90 26.82
C SER A 249 -6.21 17.39 26.49
N GLU A 250 -6.27 18.31 27.47
CA GLU A 250 -6.28 19.77 27.22
C GLU A 250 -5.08 20.51 27.88
N ALA A 251 -4.28 19.82 28.70
CA ALA A 251 -3.14 20.38 29.44
C ALA A 251 -1.85 20.57 28.60
N PHE A 252 -1.91 21.34 27.50
CA PHE A 252 -0.68 21.77 26.78
C PHE A 252 -0.74 23.18 26.14
N LEU A 253 -1.82 23.96 26.33
CA LEU A 253 -1.95 25.34 25.81
C LEU A 253 -2.51 26.35 26.84
N SER A 254 -2.45 26.03 28.14
CA SER A 254 -2.77 26.97 29.22
C SER A 254 -1.57 27.06 30.18
N GLY A 255 -0.75 28.10 30.01
CA GLY A 255 0.53 28.19 30.72
C GLY A 255 1.33 29.49 30.54
N MET A 256 0.72 30.59 30.07
CA MET A 256 1.39 31.90 29.98
C MET A 256 0.42 33.10 29.91
N SER A 257 -0.62 33.13 30.76
CA SER A 257 -1.54 34.29 30.84
C SER A 257 -2.36 34.35 32.14
N SER A 258 -1.72 34.71 33.27
CA SER A 258 -2.45 35.12 34.48
C SER A 258 -1.66 36.05 35.41
N GLU A 259 -1.26 37.22 34.91
CA GLU A 259 -0.92 38.36 35.77
C GLU A 259 -1.63 39.63 35.28
N MET A 260 -2.07 40.44 36.25
CA MET A 260 -2.45 41.87 36.16
C MET A 260 -3.50 42.34 35.12
N SER A 261 -4.74 42.44 35.58
CA SER A 261 -5.62 43.63 35.51
C SER A 261 -5.41 44.69 34.42
N THR A 262 -6.37 44.84 33.48
CA THR A 262 -7.20 46.05 33.24
C THR A 262 -8.07 45.92 31.96
N PRO A 263 -9.22 46.63 31.86
CA PRO A 263 -10.06 46.61 30.66
C PRO A 263 -9.66 47.70 29.65
N VAL A 264 -9.12 47.32 28.49
CA VAL A 264 -8.90 48.22 27.34
C VAL A 264 -9.57 47.65 26.09
N SER A 265 -10.30 48.49 25.36
CA SER A 265 -11.01 48.10 24.14
C SER A 265 -10.04 47.86 22.98
N GLY A 266 -10.07 46.66 22.38
CA GLY A 266 -9.17 46.30 21.28
C GLY A 266 -9.65 45.08 20.47
N SER A 267 -9.65 45.24 19.15
CA SER A 267 -9.91 44.26 18.07
C SER A 267 -10.10 42.78 18.44
N GLN A 268 -11.25 42.20 18.07
CA GLN A 268 -11.43 40.75 17.97
C GLN A 268 -10.59 40.18 16.81
N HIS A 269 -9.32 39.86 17.05
CA HIS A 269 -8.57 38.97 16.17
C HIS A 269 -9.03 37.52 16.36
N ALA A 270 -10.12 37.18 15.67
CA ALA A 270 -10.48 35.79 15.43
C ALA A 270 -9.29 35.10 14.74
N ILE A 271 -8.80 34.00 15.33
CA ILE A 271 -7.77 33.17 14.70
C ILE A 271 -8.41 32.52 13.47
N HIS A 272 -8.19 33.15 12.31
CA HIS A 272 -8.70 32.70 11.04
C HIS A 272 -7.98 31.40 10.68
N SER A 273 -8.63 30.26 10.91
CA SER A 273 -8.10 28.97 10.49
C SER A 273 -7.94 29.00 8.97
N LEU A 274 -6.68 29.06 8.51
CA LEU A 274 -6.38 29.06 7.09
C LEU A 274 -7.01 27.81 6.46
N PRO A 275 -7.78 27.95 5.36
CA PRO A 275 -8.49 26.81 4.80
C PRO A 275 -7.49 25.70 4.45
N LYS A 276 -7.78 24.46 4.86
CA LYS A 276 -6.96 23.26 4.60
C LYS A 276 -6.83 23.06 3.07
N GLN A 277 -5.91 23.77 2.41
CA GLN A 277 -5.70 23.70 0.96
C GLN A 277 -5.47 22.24 0.54
N ALA A 278 -6.16 21.76 -0.49
CA ALA A 278 -5.92 20.43 -1.02
C ALA A 278 -4.48 20.33 -1.58
N PRO A 279 -3.81 19.17 -1.46
CA PRO A 279 -2.49 18.97 -2.08
C PRO A 279 -2.58 19.17 -3.59
N GLY A 280 -1.54 19.73 -4.19
CA GLY A 280 -1.48 19.96 -5.63
C GLY A 280 -1.37 18.63 -6.38
N TRP A 281 -2.16 18.44 -7.44
CA TRP A 281 -2.10 17.20 -8.23
C TRP A 281 -0.70 16.92 -8.80
N GLY A 282 0.11 17.94 -9.07
CA GLY A 282 1.51 17.79 -9.47
C GLY A 282 2.44 17.25 -8.37
N GLU A 283 2.08 17.41 -7.10
CA GLU A 283 2.80 16.84 -5.95
C GLU A 283 2.45 15.34 -5.77
N VAL A 284 1.22 14.96 -6.10
CA VAL A 284 0.74 13.57 -6.09
C VAL A 284 1.38 12.77 -7.24
N PHE A 285 1.39 13.35 -8.45
CA PHE A 285 1.91 12.74 -9.68
C PHE A 285 3.39 13.12 -9.92
N SER A 286 4.24 12.97 -8.89
CA SER A 286 5.69 13.11 -9.01
C SER A 286 6.28 12.08 -9.99
N ARG A 287 7.48 12.33 -10.54
CA ARG A 287 8.10 11.42 -11.52
C ARG A 287 8.26 9.99 -10.96
N GLN A 288 8.74 9.84 -9.72
CA GLN A 288 8.91 8.54 -9.08
C GLN A 288 7.56 7.89 -8.70
N SER A 289 6.61 8.70 -8.21
CA SER A 289 5.22 8.27 -7.99
C SER A 289 4.61 7.66 -9.25
N ASN A 290 4.70 8.35 -10.40
CA ASN A 290 4.14 7.89 -11.67
C ASN A 290 4.77 6.57 -12.17
N ILE A 291 6.09 6.42 -12.03
CA ILE A 291 6.78 5.18 -12.40
C ILE A 291 6.30 4.02 -11.50
N ASN A 292 6.22 4.22 -10.19
CA ASN A 292 5.81 3.14 -9.28
C ASN A 292 4.30 2.84 -9.34
N LEU A 293 3.45 3.83 -9.60
CA LEU A 293 2.03 3.62 -9.92
C LEU A 293 1.86 2.69 -11.12
N LEU A 294 2.71 2.85 -12.13
CA LEU A 294 2.73 1.99 -13.32
C LEU A 294 3.26 0.59 -12.99
N VAL A 295 4.38 0.45 -12.26
CA VAL A 295 4.90 -0.83 -11.76
C VAL A 295 3.85 -1.59 -10.96
N TYR A 296 3.24 -0.94 -9.96
CA TYR A 296 2.21 -1.53 -9.10
C TYR A 296 0.97 -1.97 -9.90
N THR A 297 0.63 -1.26 -10.97
CA THR A 297 -0.49 -1.61 -11.86
C THR A 297 -0.18 -2.83 -12.72
N PHE A 298 1.01 -2.92 -13.33
CA PHE A 298 1.42 -4.10 -14.07
C PHE A 298 1.60 -5.34 -13.16
N LEU A 299 2.19 -5.16 -11.97
CA LEU A 299 2.34 -6.22 -10.96
C LEU A 299 0.97 -6.77 -10.53
N ALA A 300 0.01 -5.88 -10.26
CA ALA A 300 -1.37 -6.27 -9.96
C ALA A 300 -2.07 -6.94 -11.16
N MET A 301 -1.81 -6.48 -12.38
CA MET A 301 -2.37 -7.06 -13.61
C MET A 301 -1.89 -8.50 -13.82
N HIS A 302 -0.58 -8.73 -13.91
CA HIS A 302 -0.06 -10.05 -14.25
C HIS A 302 -0.15 -11.06 -13.09
N SER A 303 -0.02 -10.63 -11.83
CA SER A 303 -0.14 -11.56 -10.69
C SER A 303 -1.58 -12.02 -10.46
N VAL A 304 -2.58 -11.12 -10.56
CA VAL A 304 -3.99 -11.53 -10.38
C VAL A 304 -4.50 -12.29 -11.60
N ALA A 305 -4.00 -11.97 -12.81
CA ALA A 305 -4.19 -12.81 -13.97
C ALA A 305 -3.65 -14.23 -13.75
N TYR A 306 -2.42 -14.37 -13.24
CA TYR A 306 -1.78 -15.67 -12.97
C TYR A 306 -2.60 -16.53 -12.01
N ASP A 307 -2.97 -15.98 -10.84
CA ASP A 307 -3.65 -16.75 -9.79
C ASP A 307 -5.02 -17.28 -10.25
N GLN A 308 -5.72 -16.51 -11.09
CA GLN A 308 -7.00 -16.95 -11.66
C GLN A 308 -6.82 -17.90 -12.85
N LEU A 309 -5.89 -17.60 -13.77
CA LEU A 309 -5.60 -18.45 -14.93
C LEU A 309 -5.12 -19.84 -14.50
N LEU A 310 -4.37 -19.91 -13.41
CA LEU A 310 -3.89 -21.13 -12.80
C LEU A 310 -5.03 -22.05 -12.35
N ALA A 311 -6.05 -21.52 -11.68
CA ALA A 311 -7.22 -22.31 -11.29
C ALA A 311 -7.98 -22.85 -12.51
N ILE A 312 -8.14 -22.03 -13.55
CA ILE A 312 -8.78 -22.43 -14.83
C ILE A 312 -7.97 -23.54 -15.51
N PHE A 313 -6.65 -23.39 -15.64
CA PHE A 313 -5.75 -24.35 -16.28
C PHE A 313 -5.64 -25.69 -15.53
N MET A 314 -5.71 -25.66 -14.20
CA MET A 314 -5.74 -26.89 -13.41
C MET A 314 -7.10 -27.60 -13.50
N HIS A 315 -8.21 -26.86 -13.63
CA HIS A 315 -9.51 -27.47 -13.88
C HIS A 315 -9.66 -28.03 -15.31
N TYR A 316 -9.03 -27.37 -16.29
CA TYR A 316 -9.12 -27.75 -17.71
C TYR A 316 -8.70 -29.22 -17.96
N PRO A 317 -9.40 -29.99 -18.81
CA PRO A 317 -9.21 -31.43 -18.97
C PRO A 317 -7.81 -31.85 -19.44
N VAL A 318 -7.47 -33.11 -19.13
CA VAL A 318 -6.20 -33.75 -19.49
C VAL A 318 -6.17 -34.11 -20.97
N GLN A 319 -5.15 -33.66 -21.69
CA GLN A 319 -4.83 -34.14 -23.04
C GLN A 319 -3.74 -35.23 -22.96
N SER A 320 -3.81 -36.22 -23.84
CA SER A 320 -2.76 -37.25 -23.97
C SER A 320 -1.59 -36.73 -24.81
N ILE A 321 -0.36 -37.11 -24.44
CA ILE A 321 0.84 -36.80 -25.25
C ILE A 321 0.83 -37.59 -26.59
N HIS A 322 0.03 -38.66 -26.67
CA HIS A 322 -0.15 -39.48 -27.88
C HIS A 322 -1.37 -39.06 -28.72
N ASP A 323 -2.01 -37.94 -28.40
CA ASP A 323 -3.06 -37.33 -29.20
C ASP A 323 -2.47 -36.79 -30.53
N PRO A 324 -3.03 -37.14 -31.70
CA PRO A 324 -2.52 -36.66 -32.99
C PRO A 324 -2.49 -35.13 -33.12
N ASP A 325 -3.29 -34.39 -32.34
CA ASP A 325 -3.26 -32.92 -32.35
C ASP A 325 -2.08 -32.31 -31.56
N VAL A 326 -1.32 -33.09 -30.79
CA VAL A 326 -0.17 -32.60 -30.02
C VAL A 326 1.12 -32.59 -30.85
N HIS A 327 1.74 -31.42 -31.01
CA HIS A 327 3.04 -31.25 -31.66
C HIS A 327 3.99 -30.46 -30.76
N LEU A 328 4.80 -31.20 -29.99
CA LEU A 328 5.78 -30.64 -29.07
C LEU A 328 6.89 -29.87 -29.80
N PRO A 329 7.46 -28.81 -29.21
CA PRO A 329 7.21 -28.32 -27.85
C PRO A 329 6.13 -27.22 -27.73
N LEU A 330 5.38 -26.90 -28.81
CA LEU A 330 4.52 -25.70 -28.84
C LEU A 330 3.02 -25.97 -28.89
N LYS A 331 2.55 -26.97 -29.66
CA LYS A 331 1.12 -27.26 -29.81
C LYS A 331 0.68 -28.32 -28.79
N PHE A 332 0.00 -27.88 -27.74
CA PHE A 332 -0.81 -28.70 -26.84
C PHE A 332 -1.86 -27.81 -26.14
N ALA A 333 -2.99 -28.41 -25.75
CA ALA A 333 -4.12 -27.75 -25.09
C ALA A 333 -4.39 -28.27 -23.66
N GLY A 334 -3.81 -29.42 -23.28
CA GLY A 334 -4.14 -30.11 -22.02
C GLY A 334 -3.88 -29.31 -20.73
N GLY A 335 -4.78 -29.48 -19.77
CA GLY A 335 -4.66 -29.07 -18.36
C GLY A 335 -4.56 -30.28 -17.42
N PHE A 336 -4.95 -30.09 -16.15
CA PHE A 336 -4.76 -31.11 -15.11
C PHE A 336 -6.03 -31.95 -14.83
N GLY A 337 -7.22 -31.44 -15.15
CA GLY A 337 -8.51 -32.10 -14.92
C GLY A 337 -8.85 -32.32 -13.44
N ILE A 338 -8.46 -31.40 -12.54
CA ILE A 338 -8.65 -31.55 -11.09
C ILE A 338 -9.82 -30.71 -10.53
N ASP A 339 -10.38 -31.17 -9.41
CA ASP A 339 -11.55 -30.55 -8.79
C ASP A 339 -11.21 -29.29 -7.97
N SER A 340 -12.24 -28.48 -7.68
CA SER A 340 -12.13 -27.25 -6.89
C SER A 340 -11.48 -27.44 -5.51
N LYS A 341 -11.52 -28.66 -4.95
CA LYS A 341 -11.01 -28.98 -3.61
C LYS A 341 -9.53 -29.35 -3.64
N GLU A 342 -9.04 -30.02 -4.67
CA GLU A 342 -7.60 -30.17 -4.92
C GLU A 342 -6.98 -28.82 -5.27
N ILE A 343 -7.62 -28.03 -6.15
CA ILE A 343 -7.19 -26.64 -6.44
C ILE A 343 -7.14 -25.82 -5.15
N GLY A 344 -8.19 -25.87 -4.33
CA GLY A 344 -8.26 -25.20 -3.02
C GLY A 344 -7.12 -25.59 -2.10
N LEU A 345 -6.79 -26.88 -2.01
CA LEU A 345 -5.68 -27.42 -1.18
C LEU A 345 -4.31 -26.95 -1.68
N LEU A 346 -4.08 -26.93 -3.00
CA LEU A 346 -2.84 -26.39 -3.58
C LEU A 346 -2.66 -24.91 -3.20
N PHE A 347 -3.73 -24.11 -3.27
CA PHE A 347 -3.72 -22.73 -2.80
C PHE A 347 -3.59 -22.60 -1.26
N THR A 348 -4.09 -23.55 -0.46
CA THR A 348 -3.85 -23.59 1.00
C THR A 348 -2.35 -23.67 1.30
N VAL A 349 -1.63 -24.61 0.67
CA VAL A 349 -0.20 -24.81 0.89
C VAL A 349 0.62 -23.60 0.41
N TYR A 350 0.30 -23.09 -0.78
CA TYR A 350 0.83 -21.83 -1.32
C TYR A 350 0.69 -20.68 -0.30
N GLY A 351 -0.49 -20.53 0.30
CA GLY A 351 -0.77 -19.48 1.28
C GLY A 351 -0.06 -19.68 2.62
N VAL A 352 -0.04 -20.90 3.17
CA VAL A 352 0.65 -21.20 4.44
C VAL A 352 2.15 -20.98 4.31
N PHE A 353 2.77 -21.45 3.23
CA PHE A 353 4.16 -21.10 2.90
C PHE A 353 4.33 -19.59 2.81
N GLY A 354 3.41 -18.91 2.12
CA GLY A 354 3.45 -17.47 1.97
C GLY A 354 3.39 -16.70 3.29
N MET A 355 2.61 -17.17 4.26
CA MET A 355 2.55 -16.61 5.61
C MET A 355 3.91 -16.73 6.33
N VAL A 356 4.59 -17.87 6.20
CA VAL A 356 5.94 -18.09 6.76
C VAL A 356 6.95 -17.13 6.13
N ILE A 357 6.97 -17.00 4.81
CA ILE A 357 7.87 -16.06 4.11
C ILE A 357 7.57 -14.61 4.53
N GLN A 358 6.31 -14.21 4.60
CA GLN A 358 5.90 -12.84 4.95
C GLN A 358 6.31 -12.41 6.36
N PHE A 359 6.21 -13.30 7.36
CA PHE A 359 6.55 -12.98 8.75
C PHE A 359 8.04 -13.14 9.05
N PHE A 360 8.67 -14.24 8.61
CA PHE A 360 10.02 -14.61 9.07
C PHE A 360 11.14 -14.26 8.08
N VAL A 361 10.85 -14.21 6.77
CA VAL A 361 11.89 -14.08 5.73
C VAL A 361 11.91 -12.68 5.12
N PHE A 362 10.75 -12.09 4.84
CA PHE A 362 10.65 -10.75 4.24
C PHE A 362 11.31 -9.65 5.10
N PRO A 363 11.02 -9.48 6.41
CA PRO A 363 11.60 -8.39 7.20
C PRO A 363 13.14 -8.38 7.35
N PRO A 364 13.86 -9.51 7.50
CA PRO A 364 15.32 -9.51 7.50
C PRO A 364 15.90 -9.35 6.09
N PHE A 365 15.30 -9.94 5.04
CA PHE A 365 15.82 -9.79 3.67
C PHE A 365 15.66 -8.36 3.14
N ALA A 366 14.51 -7.72 3.36
CA ALA A 366 14.27 -6.35 2.91
C ALA A 366 15.27 -5.36 3.55
N ARG A 367 15.56 -5.51 4.85
CA ARG A 367 16.60 -4.72 5.54
C ARG A 367 18.02 -5.02 5.05
N LYS A 368 18.35 -6.28 4.75
CA LYS A 368 19.71 -6.67 4.34
C LYS A 368 20.05 -6.26 2.90
N TYR A 369 19.09 -6.32 1.98
CA TYR A 369 19.35 -6.16 0.53
C TYR A 369 18.73 -4.90 -0.10
N GLY A 370 17.91 -4.15 0.64
CA GLY A 370 17.17 -2.99 0.15
C GLY A 370 15.86 -3.37 -0.56
N VAL A 371 14.87 -2.49 -0.48
CA VAL A 371 13.50 -2.77 -0.93
C VAL A 371 13.43 -2.84 -2.47
N LEU A 372 14.16 -1.95 -3.15
CA LEU A 372 14.24 -1.86 -4.61
C LEU A 372 14.95 -3.05 -5.25
N ASN A 373 16.00 -3.59 -4.62
CA ASN A 373 16.72 -4.74 -5.15
C ASN A 373 15.91 -6.03 -5.04
N CYS A 374 15.18 -6.21 -3.93
CA CYS A 374 14.21 -7.29 -3.78
C CYS A 374 13.13 -7.23 -4.88
N LEU A 375 12.60 -6.02 -5.18
CA LEU A 375 11.62 -5.83 -6.25
C LEU A 375 12.19 -6.18 -7.63
N LYS A 376 13.39 -5.69 -7.97
CA LYS A 376 14.09 -6.00 -9.24
C LYS A 376 14.25 -7.51 -9.45
N ALA A 377 14.70 -8.23 -8.42
CA ALA A 377 14.86 -9.68 -8.48
C ALA A 377 13.53 -10.42 -8.73
N CYS A 378 12.44 -10.01 -8.06
CA CYS A 378 11.12 -10.62 -8.25
C CYS A 378 10.57 -10.37 -9.66
N CYS A 379 10.77 -9.18 -10.21
CA CYS A 379 10.33 -8.83 -11.56
C CYS A 379 11.05 -9.61 -12.67
N VAL A 380 12.28 -10.08 -12.45
CA VAL A 380 12.97 -11.02 -13.36
C VAL A 380 12.44 -12.46 -13.20
N ALA A 381 12.00 -12.86 -12.00
CA ALA A 381 11.54 -14.21 -11.73
C ALA A 381 10.11 -14.51 -12.24
N PHE A 382 9.18 -13.54 -12.23
CA PHE A 382 7.81 -13.79 -12.69
C PHE A 382 7.70 -14.29 -14.14
N PRO A 383 8.35 -13.68 -15.16
CA PRO A 383 8.27 -14.18 -16.53
C PRO A 383 8.78 -15.61 -16.69
N LEU A 384 9.84 -15.98 -15.95
CA LEU A 384 10.42 -17.33 -15.99
C LEU A 384 9.43 -18.37 -15.44
N ALA A 385 8.77 -18.07 -14.32
CA ALA A 385 7.71 -18.92 -13.78
C ALA A 385 6.54 -19.07 -14.76
N TYR A 386 6.15 -17.98 -15.43
CA TYR A 386 5.00 -17.97 -16.36
C TYR A 386 5.31 -18.76 -17.65
N ILE A 387 6.52 -18.62 -18.19
CA ILE A 387 6.99 -19.41 -19.34
C ILE A 387 7.05 -20.91 -18.99
N ALA A 388 7.44 -21.27 -17.76
CA ALA A 388 7.52 -22.66 -17.31
C ALA A 388 6.15 -23.30 -16.99
N THR A 389 5.15 -22.51 -16.58
CA THR A 389 3.85 -23.01 -16.11
C THR A 389 3.11 -23.94 -17.11
N PRO A 390 2.95 -23.63 -18.41
CA PRO A 390 2.20 -24.52 -19.33
C PRO A 390 2.83 -25.91 -19.47
N TYR A 391 4.16 -26.00 -19.46
CA TYR A 391 4.89 -27.26 -19.62
C TYR A 391 4.63 -28.26 -18.48
N THR A 392 4.10 -27.82 -17.33
CA THR A 392 3.70 -28.73 -16.25
C THR A 392 2.60 -29.71 -16.66
N ALA A 393 1.73 -29.35 -17.62
CA ALA A 393 0.66 -30.25 -18.09
C ALA A 393 1.21 -31.47 -18.86
N LEU A 394 2.43 -31.39 -19.40
CA LEU A 394 3.08 -32.45 -20.17
C LEU A 394 3.73 -33.55 -19.31
N LEU A 395 3.73 -33.43 -17.98
CA LEU A 395 4.35 -34.47 -17.13
C LEU A 395 3.43 -35.70 -17.05
N PRO A 396 3.97 -36.94 -17.17
CA PRO A 396 3.16 -38.11 -17.49
C PRO A 396 2.31 -38.66 -16.34
N THR A 397 2.47 -38.16 -15.10
CA THR A 397 1.69 -38.60 -13.93
C THR A 397 1.07 -37.43 -13.18
N ASN A 398 -0.14 -37.60 -12.65
CA ASN A 398 -0.87 -36.56 -11.91
C ASN A 398 -0.04 -36.01 -10.72
N SER A 399 0.66 -36.89 -10.00
CA SER A 399 1.53 -36.50 -8.88
C SER A 399 2.73 -35.66 -9.31
N GLN A 400 3.33 -35.92 -10.48
CA GLN A 400 4.38 -35.06 -11.03
C GLN A 400 3.82 -33.71 -11.50
N ARG A 401 2.65 -33.70 -12.16
CA ARG A 401 1.98 -32.47 -12.60
C ARG A 401 1.70 -31.56 -11.40
N GLN A 402 1.00 -32.06 -10.38
CA GLN A 402 0.71 -31.33 -9.14
C GLN A 402 1.98 -30.94 -8.38
N GLY A 403 2.97 -31.84 -8.28
CA GLY A 403 4.22 -31.59 -7.55
C GLY A 403 5.09 -30.49 -8.17
N VAL A 404 5.30 -30.51 -9.49
CA VAL A 404 6.08 -29.47 -10.18
C VAL A 404 5.30 -28.15 -10.25
N MET A 405 3.97 -28.20 -10.45
CA MET A 405 3.12 -27.01 -10.34
C MET A 405 3.24 -26.37 -8.96
N MET A 406 3.20 -27.15 -7.87
CA MET A 406 3.40 -26.65 -6.52
C MET A 406 4.74 -25.92 -6.38
N VAL A 407 5.84 -26.45 -6.93
CA VAL A 407 7.15 -25.76 -6.89
C VAL A 407 7.10 -24.40 -7.62
N ILE A 408 6.48 -24.33 -8.81
CA ILE A 408 6.31 -23.06 -9.54
C ILE A 408 5.41 -22.09 -8.76
N MET A 409 4.31 -22.58 -8.19
CA MET A 409 3.40 -21.81 -7.33
C MET A 409 4.15 -21.21 -6.12
N LEU A 410 5.01 -21.99 -5.45
CA LEU A 410 5.78 -21.54 -4.28
C LEU A 410 6.84 -20.50 -4.67
N ILE A 411 7.52 -20.67 -5.80
CA ILE A 411 8.45 -19.66 -6.36
C ILE A 411 7.69 -18.35 -6.65
N LYS A 412 6.55 -18.43 -7.35
CA LYS A 412 5.68 -17.27 -7.62
C LYS A 412 5.15 -16.64 -6.33
N CYS A 413 4.85 -17.44 -5.31
CA CYS A 413 4.40 -16.98 -3.98
C CYS A 413 5.47 -16.10 -3.34
N PHE A 414 6.70 -16.62 -3.25
CA PHE A 414 7.86 -15.91 -2.73
C PHE A 414 8.04 -14.55 -3.44
N CYS A 415 8.05 -14.54 -4.77
CA CYS A 415 8.17 -13.30 -5.55
C CYS A 415 7.02 -12.31 -5.31
N GLY A 416 5.78 -12.78 -5.16
CA GLY A 416 4.62 -11.94 -4.84
C GLY A 416 4.73 -11.26 -3.47
N ILE A 417 5.20 -12.00 -2.46
CA ILE A 417 5.31 -11.55 -1.07
C ILE A 417 6.40 -10.51 -0.87
N PHE A 418 7.45 -10.52 -1.70
CA PHE A 418 8.39 -9.41 -1.76
C PHE A 418 7.84 -8.27 -2.62
N ALA A 419 7.39 -8.53 -3.84
CA ALA A 419 7.06 -7.47 -4.81
C ALA A 419 5.93 -6.52 -4.36
N PHE A 420 4.82 -7.02 -3.81
CA PHE A 420 3.69 -6.16 -3.42
C PHE A 420 4.02 -5.24 -2.23
N PRO A 421 4.59 -5.73 -1.11
CA PRO A 421 5.11 -4.86 -0.06
C PRO A 421 6.21 -3.91 -0.54
N CYS A 422 7.18 -4.38 -1.34
CA CYS A 422 8.28 -3.54 -1.83
C CYS A 422 7.77 -2.35 -2.65
N SER A 423 6.89 -2.58 -3.64
CA SER A 423 6.27 -1.49 -4.41
C SER A 423 5.41 -0.57 -3.53
N THR A 424 4.72 -1.10 -2.51
CA THR A 424 3.94 -0.28 -1.55
C THR A 424 4.81 0.62 -0.68
N ILE A 425 5.98 0.14 -0.24
CA ILE A 425 6.96 0.93 0.53
C ILE A 425 7.58 2.02 -0.35
N LEU A 426 8.07 1.66 -1.54
CA LEU A 426 8.62 2.63 -2.51
C LEU A 426 7.58 3.71 -2.90
N LEU A 427 6.29 3.37 -2.93
CA LEU A 427 5.22 4.34 -3.20
C LEU A 427 5.06 5.30 -2.03
N THR A 428 5.16 4.78 -0.81
CA THR A 428 5.08 5.56 0.44
C THR A 428 6.24 6.56 0.53
N ASN A 429 7.47 6.12 0.25
CA ASN A 429 8.66 6.99 0.24
C ASN A 429 8.65 7.99 -0.94
N SER A 430 7.92 7.71 -2.03
CA SER A 430 7.79 8.65 -3.17
C SER A 430 6.87 9.86 -2.91
N ALA A 431 6.15 9.88 -1.78
CA ALA A 431 5.22 10.96 -1.44
C ALA A 431 5.94 12.13 -0.75
N ALA A 432 5.89 13.33 -1.33
CA ALA A 432 6.53 14.52 -0.76
C ALA A 432 5.97 14.97 0.61
N SER A 433 4.81 14.44 1.04
CA SER A 433 4.30 14.61 2.41
C SER A 433 3.26 13.54 2.77
N LEU A 434 3.05 13.32 4.07
CA LEU A 434 2.01 12.42 4.58
C LEU A 434 0.58 12.87 4.20
N LYS A 435 0.39 14.16 3.91
CA LYS A 435 -0.87 14.72 3.40
C LYS A 435 -1.16 14.27 1.95
N ILE A 436 -0.11 14.08 1.15
CA ILE A 436 -0.19 13.49 -0.20
C ILE A 436 -0.36 11.97 -0.12
N LEU A 437 0.27 11.32 0.87
CA LEU A 437 0.31 9.86 1.00
C LEU A 437 -1.08 9.21 0.97
N GLY A 438 -2.09 9.79 1.62
CA GLY A 438 -3.48 9.29 1.57
C GLY A 438 -4.07 9.33 0.15
N THR A 439 -3.94 10.47 -0.54
CA THR A 439 -4.39 10.65 -1.92
C THR A 439 -3.65 9.73 -2.90
N LEU A 440 -2.32 9.63 -2.77
CA LEU A 440 -1.48 8.76 -3.60
C LEU A 440 -1.87 7.28 -3.45
N ASN A 441 -2.10 6.83 -2.21
CA ASN A 441 -2.59 5.48 -1.93
C ASN A 441 -3.99 5.22 -2.52
N GLY A 442 -4.88 6.22 -2.52
CA GLY A 442 -6.18 6.15 -3.18
C GLY A 442 -6.03 5.99 -4.69
N VAL A 443 -5.24 6.86 -5.33
CA VAL A 443 -4.91 6.81 -6.76
C VAL A 443 -4.31 5.46 -7.15
N ALA A 444 -3.33 4.95 -6.40
CA ALA A 444 -2.75 3.63 -6.62
C ALA A 444 -3.77 2.50 -6.52
N THR A 445 -4.70 2.57 -5.57
CA THR A 445 -5.78 1.59 -5.40
C THR A 445 -6.72 1.59 -6.61
N SER A 446 -7.04 2.76 -7.17
CA SER A 446 -7.85 2.91 -8.37
C SER A 446 -7.12 2.44 -9.64
N ILE A 447 -5.92 2.95 -9.95
CA ILE A 447 -5.21 2.60 -11.20
C ILE A 447 -4.90 1.08 -11.22
N SER A 448 -4.46 0.51 -10.10
CA SER A 448 -4.28 -0.94 -9.99
C SER A 448 -5.58 -1.75 -10.10
N ALA A 449 -6.75 -1.15 -9.88
CA ALA A 449 -8.04 -1.81 -10.12
C ALA A 449 -8.33 -1.99 -11.62
N LEU A 450 -7.90 -1.04 -12.47
CA LEU A 450 -7.90 -1.27 -13.92
C LEU A 450 -6.94 -2.39 -14.32
N GLY A 451 -5.74 -2.46 -13.71
CA GLY A 451 -4.82 -3.58 -13.89
C GLY A 451 -5.43 -4.93 -13.50
N ARG A 452 -6.03 -5.02 -12.30
CA ARG A 452 -6.77 -6.20 -11.83
C ARG A 452 -8.00 -6.54 -12.67
N ALA A 453 -8.52 -5.60 -13.47
CA ALA A 453 -9.60 -5.87 -14.40
C ALA A 453 -9.08 -6.41 -15.74
N ALA A 454 -8.09 -5.73 -16.33
CA ALA A 454 -7.54 -6.06 -17.64
C ALA A 454 -6.80 -7.40 -17.65
N GLY A 455 -6.08 -7.73 -16.57
CA GLY A 455 -5.26 -8.95 -16.47
C GLY A 455 -6.08 -10.23 -16.64
N PRO A 456 -7.04 -10.53 -15.74
CA PRO A 456 -7.89 -11.72 -15.85
C PRO A 456 -8.71 -11.78 -17.13
N ALA A 457 -9.21 -10.64 -17.65
CA ALA A 457 -9.93 -10.62 -18.93
C ALA A 457 -9.03 -11.03 -20.11
N LEU A 458 -7.83 -10.45 -20.21
CA LEU A 458 -6.84 -10.80 -21.23
C LEU A 458 -6.39 -12.27 -21.11
N ALA A 459 -6.17 -12.74 -19.87
CA ALA A 459 -5.78 -14.12 -19.58
C ALA A 459 -6.87 -15.11 -20.03
N GLY A 460 -8.12 -14.89 -19.60
CA GLY A 460 -9.24 -15.76 -19.95
C GLY A 460 -9.53 -15.79 -21.45
N TRP A 461 -9.43 -14.64 -22.12
CA TRP A 461 -9.57 -14.56 -23.58
C TRP A 461 -8.46 -15.32 -24.31
N THR A 462 -7.19 -14.99 -24.04
CA THR A 462 -6.04 -15.69 -24.66
C THR A 462 -5.92 -17.16 -24.29
N PHE A 463 -6.58 -17.62 -23.21
CA PHE A 463 -6.66 -19.02 -22.85
C PHE A 463 -7.68 -19.77 -23.72
N THR A 464 -8.93 -19.30 -23.83
CA THR A 464 -9.93 -19.92 -24.73
C THR A 464 -9.42 -19.92 -26.16
N GLU A 465 -9.09 -18.77 -26.74
CA GLU A 465 -8.66 -18.68 -28.14
C GLU A 465 -7.39 -19.50 -28.40
N GLY A 466 -6.47 -19.54 -27.42
CA GLY A 466 -5.24 -20.33 -27.48
C GLY A 466 -5.51 -21.84 -27.42
N VAL A 467 -6.41 -22.29 -26.55
CA VAL A 467 -6.86 -23.69 -26.44
C VAL A 467 -7.58 -24.13 -27.70
N ASP A 468 -8.47 -23.31 -28.26
CA ASP A 468 -9.26 -23.60 -29.46
C ASP A 468 -8.38 -23.86 -30.70
N ILE A 469 -7.18 -23.25 -30.77
CA ILE A 469 -6.18 -23.52 -31.82
C ILE A 469 -5.10 -24.55 -31.43
N GLY A 470 -5.17 -25.11 -30.21
CA GLY A 470 -4.24 -26.14 -29.72
C GLY A 470 -2.94 -25.63 -29.09
N TYR A 471 -2.89 -24.37 -28.62
CA TYR A 471 -1.71 -23.71 -28.06
C TYR A 471 -2.00 -23.01 -26.72
N VAL A 472 -2.19 -23.78 -25.63
CA VAL A 472 -2.42 -23.25 -24.26
C VAL A 472 -1.30 -22.31 -23.77
N ILE A 473 -0.10 -22.46 -24.35
CA ILE A 473 1.09 -21.62 -24.10
C ILE A 473 0.81 -20.13 -24.32
N ILE A 474 -0.06 -19.76 -25.27
CA ILE A 474 -0.28 -18.37 -25.70
C ILE A 474 -0.72 -17.47 -24.54
N SER A 475 -1.61 -17.94 -23.67
CA SER A 475 -2.06 -17.16 -22.50
C SER A 475 -0.92 -16.93 -21.51
N TRP A 476 -0.17 -17.99 -21.19
CA TRP A 476 0.97 -17.93 -20.27
C TRP A 476 2.12 -17.06 -20.77
N TRP A 477 2.44 -17.13 -22.06
CA TRP A 477 3.47 -16.28 -22.68
C TRP A 477 2.99 -14.83 -22.88
N THR A 478 1.68 -14.60 -23.06
CA THR A 478 1.11 -13.25 -23.00
C THR A 478 1.27 -12.66 -21.59
N LEU A 479 1.01 -13.44 -20.54
CA LEU A 479 1.28 -13.03 -19.15
C LEU A 479 2.78 -12.76 -18.92
N ALA A 480 3.67 -13.58 -19.45
CA ALA A 480 5.11 -13.38 -19.37
C ALA A 480 5.55 -12.08 -20.07
N LEU A 481 5.01 -11.79 -21.26
CA LEU A 481 5.26 -10.54 -21.98
C LEU A 481 4.76 -9.31 -21.20
N VAL A 482 3.55 -9.38 -20.63
CA VAL A 482 3.01 -8.31 -19.77
C VAL A 482 3.88 -8.11 -18.52
N ALA A 483 4.42 -9.18 -17.93
CA ALA A 483 5.35 -9.10 -16.81
C ALA A 483 6.71 -8.51 -17.20
N ILE A 484 7.25 -8.85 -18.38
CA ILE A 484 8.50 -8.25 -18.92
C ILE A 484 8.32 -6.74 -19.16
N ILE A 485 7.22 -6.34 -19.81
CA ILE A 485 6.88 -4.93 -20.04
C ILE A 485 6.69 -4.20 -18.71
N GLY A 486 6.01 -4.82 -17.75
CA GLY A 486 5.82 -4.30 -16.39
C GLY A 486 7.09 -4.21 -15.54
N ALA A 487 8.12 -4.99 -15.88
CA ALA A 487 9.41 -4.98 -15.20
C ALA A 487 10.29 -3.81 -15.65
N VAL A 488 10.32 -3.45 -16.94
CA VAL A 488 11.19 -2.37 -17.48
C VAL A 488 11.16 -1.06 -16.65
N PRO A 489 10.00 -0.53 -16.21
CA PRO A 489 9.92 0.66 -15.36
C PRO A 489 10.65 0.56 -14.01
N VAL A 490 10.84 -0.65 -13.46
CA VAL A 490 11.47 -0.89 -12.15
C VAL A 490 12.94 -0.47 -12.13
N TRP A 491 13.63 -0.50 -13.29
CA TRP A 491 15.02 -0.01 -13.39
C TRP A 491 15.13 1.53 -13.35
N PHE A 492 14.02 2.26 -13.49
CA PHE A 492 13.98 3.72 -13.35
C PHE A 492 13.48 4.18 -11.97
N LEU A 493 13.07 3.25 -11.10
CA LEU A 493 12.77 3.54 -9.70
C LEU A 493 14.05 3.82 -8.93
N VAL A 494 13.97 4.83 -8.06
CA VAL A 494 14.98 5.16 -7.06
C VAL A 494 14.34 4.99 -5.68
N GLU A 495 15.04 4.30 -4.79
CA GLU A 495 14.65 4.19 -3.38
C GLU A 495 14.96 5.54 -2.71
N MET A 496 13.92 6.26 -2.30
CA MET A 496 14.07 7.54 -1.58
C MET A 496 14.02 7.28 -0.07
N GLU A 497 14.71 8.11 0.70
CA GLU A 497 14.70 8.10 2.17
C GLU A 497 13.27 8.05 2.72
N GLY A 498 13.05 7.18 3.70
CA GLY A 498 11.77 7.00 4.36
C GLY A 498 11.50 8.09 5.40
N PHE A 499 10.24 8.19 5.84
CA PHE A 499 9.82 9.07 6.93
C PHE A 499 10.28 8.59 8.33
N GLY A 500 11.52 8.07 8.44
CA GLY A 500 12.07 7.50 9.66
C GLY A 500 13.57 7.23 9.69
N ASP A 501 14.28 7.30 8.56
CA ASP A 501 15.73 6.97 8.54
C ASP A 501 16.58 8.09 9.17
N SER A 502 16.16 9.35 9.03
CA SER A 502 16.91 10.56 9.43
C SER A 502 16.93 10.86 10.95
N GLN A 503 16.86 9.85 11.82
CA GLN A 503 16.92 10.01 13.29
C GLN A 503 17.55 8.84 14.05
N GLU A 504 17.86 7.69 13.43
CA GLU A 504 18.61 6.62 14.11
C GLU A 504 20.14 6.89 14.11
N ASP A 505 20.64 7.80 13.24
CA ASP A 505 22.07 8.16 13.15
C ASP A 505 22.49 9.37 14.03
N GLU A 506 21.57 10.23 14.49
CA GLU A 506 21.90 11.43 15.30
C GLU A 506 21.98 11.17 16.81
N SER A 507 21.62 9.98 17.31
CA SER A 507 21.53 9.70 18.76
C SER A 507 22.79 9.14 19.41
N ASP A 508 23.71 8.60 18.63
CA ASP A 508 24.76 7.71 19.12
C ASP A 508 26.15 8.39 19.20
N ASP A 509 26.35 9.52 18.50
CA ASP A 509 27.63 10.26 18.44
C ASP A 509 27.85 11.31 19.57
N GLU A 510 26.85 11.59 20.44
CA GLU A 510 26.91 12.64 21.49
C GLU A 510 27.18 12.13 22.93
N MET A 511 27.71 10.91 23.13
CA MET A 511 27.90 10.33 24.50
C MET A 511 29.33 9.93 24.92
N ASP A 512 30.36 10.14 24.11
CA ASP A 512 31.76 9.83 24.48
C ASP A 512 32.52 11.04 25.08
N ILE A 513 32.16 11.44 26.31
CA ILE A 513 32.98 12.36 27.14
C ILE A 513 33.03 11.90 28.60
N GLU A 514 34.25 11.60 29.07
CA GLU A 514 34.76 11.58 30.45
C GLU A 514 34.02 10.77 31.54
N GLU A 515 34.49 9.55 31.82
CA GLU A 515 34.57 9.02 33.20
C GLU A 515 35.62 7.88 33.32
N ASP A 516 36.85 8.19 33.76
CA ASP A 516 37.75 7.25 34.46
C ASP A 516 38.98 8.01 35.01
N ASP A 517 39.25 7.93 36.31
CA ASP A 517 40.49 8.42 36.95
C ASP A 517 40.82 7.64 38.25
N ASP A 518 42.08 7.73 38.67
CA ASP A 518 42.65 7.35 39.97
C ASP A 518 42.85 5.84 40.32
N ALA A 519 43.90 5.22 39.74
CA ALA A 519 44.57 4.06 40.36
C ALA A 519 46.07 3.87 39.97
N LYS A 520 46.98 4.62 40.63
CA LYS A 520 48.37 4.25 41.05
C LYS A 520 49.18 3.23 40.19
N ALA A 521 50.45 3.45 39.77
CA ALA A 521 51.51 4.33 40.30
C ALA A 521 52.80 4.34 39.43
N SER A 522 53.67 5.35 39.64
CA SER A 522 55.10 5.45 39.25
C SER A 522 55.44 5.53 37.73
N ALA A 523 56.42 6.30 37.23
CA ALA A 523 57.57 6.96 37.88
C ALA A 523 58.20 8.14 37.07
N ILE A 524 58.86 9.08 37.79
CA ILE A 524 60.11 9.81 37.43
C ILE A 524 60.12 10.92 36.32
N SER A 525 60.60 12.13 36.72
CA SER A 525 61.16 13.26 35.92
C SER A 525 60.23 14.08 34.97
N SER A 526 60.43 15.39 34.71
CA SER A 526 61.10 16.52 35.42
C SER A 526 60.98 17.82 34.59
N SER A 527 60.88 19.01 35.24
CA SER A 527 61.06 20.40 34.67
C SER A 527 60.11 20.81 33.51
N ASP A 528 59.74 22.07 33.24
CA ASP A 528 59.92 23.40 33.87
C ASP A 528 58.71 24.27 33.40
N ALA A 529 57.98 25.02 34.24
CA ALA A 529 58.23 26.36 34.79
C ALA A 529 57.60 27.55 33.99
N HIS A 530 57.07 28.55 34.73
CA HIS A 530 56.62 29.90 34.28
C HIS A 530 55.35 30.05 33.38
N LEU A 531 54.59 31.17 33.37
CA LEU A 531 54.27 32.22 34.38
C LEU A 531 53.13 33.17 33.86
N ARG A 532 52.16 33.57 34.73
CA ARG A 532 51.30 34.81 34.71
C ARG A 532 50.63 35.29 33.38
N LYS A 533 49.29 35.41 33.26
CA LYS A 533 48.27 36.31 33.92
C LYS A 533 48.01 37.69 33.21
N HIS A 534 46.73 38.09 33.27
CA HIS A 534 46.13 39.46 33.21
C HIS A 534 45.52 40.05 31.90
N THR A 535 44.20 40.31 32.00
CA THR A 535 43.30 41.31 31.37
C THR A 535 43.41 42.72 32.03
N PRO A 536 42.63 43.81 31.71
CA PRO A 536 41.60 44.08 30.64
C PRO A 536 41.63 45.51 29.96
N SER A 537 40.66 45.78 29.04
CA SER A 537 39.83 47.02 28.83
C SER A 537 40.37 48.47 28.62
N SER A 538 39.91 49.18 27.56
CA SER A 538 39.26 50.54 27.53
C SER A 538 39.03 51.08 26.08
N VAL A 539 37.85 51.56 25.59
CA VAL A 539 37.06 52.86 25.71
C VAL A 539 37.54 54.04 24.81
N PHE A 540 36.62 54.93 24.36
CA PHE A 540 36.71 56.25 23.64
C PHE A 540 36.80 56.25 22.08
N GLU A 541 36.26 57.22 21.28
CA GLU A 541 35.10 58.18 21.37
C GLU A 541 34.80 58.86 19.98
N ASP A 542 34.16 60.06 19.96
CA ASP A 542 33.76 60.99 18.85
C ASP A 542 32.62 60.54 17.87
N ALA A 543 31.51 61.26 17.58
CA ALA A 543 31.09 62.70 17.42
C ALA A 543 31.10 63.18 15.92
N VAL A 544 30.26 64.08 15.37
CA VAL A 544 29.50 65.29 15.83
C VAL A 544 28.17 65.54 15.00
N GLU A 545 27.20 66.22 15.64
CA GLU A 545 26.01 67.07 15.24
C GLU A 545 25.69 67.46 13.76
N ASP A 546 24.45 67.79 13.32
CA ASP A 546 23.06 67.51 13.80
C ASP A 546 22.02 67.34 12.63
N ASP A 547 20.95 68.10 12.30
CA ASP A 547 20.36 69.44 12.61
C ASP A 547 18.82 69.48 12.24
N GLN A 548 18.03 70.51 12.62
CA GLN A 548 16.56 70.64 12.34
C GLN A 548 16.04 72.11 12.33
N PRO A 549 14.89 72.46 11.67
CA PRO A 549 13.56 72.41 12.35
C PRO A 549 12.30 72.28 11.44
N THR A 550 11.11 72.27 12.07
CA THR A 550 9.75 72.41 11.45
C THR A 550 9.09 73.74 11.86
N PRO A 551 7.98 74.22 11.21
CA PRO A 551 6.63 73.92 11.72
C PRO A 551 5.44 73.95 10.70
N GLU A 552 4.25 73.54 11.17
CA GLU A 552 2.83 73.95 10.89
C GLU A 552 2.37 74.54 9.51
N GLY A 553 1.15 74.32 8.99
CA GLY A 553 -0.02 73.54 9.45
C GLY A 553 -1.34 73.87 8.68
N SER A 554 -2.44 73.13 8.95
CA SER A 554 -3.87 73.45 8.69
C SER A 554 -4.51 73.35 7.26
N LEU A 555 -5.41 72.35 7.11
CA LEU A 555 -6.72 72.34 6.41
C LEU A 555 -6.89 72.74 4.90
N LEU A 556 -7.33 71.78 4.06
CA LEU A 556 -8.71 71.71 3.50
C LEU A 556 -8.92 70.51 2.52
N ARG A 557 -10.19 70.11 2.31
CA ARG A 557 -10.73 69.12 1.33
C ARG A 557 -11.91 69.80 0.59
N PRO A 558 -12.52 69.26 -0.51
CA PRO A 558 -12.32 67.95 -1.17
C PRO A 558 -12.23 67.98 -2.72
N SER A 559 -11.88 66.85 -3.36
CA SER A 559 -12.55 66.27 -4.57
C SER A 559 -11.79 65.04 -5.12
N ASN A 560 -12.44 64.23 -5.97
CA ASN A 560 -11.91 62.98 -6.54
C ASN A 560 -11.28 63.18 -7.94
N PRO A 561 -10.39 62.28 -8.35
CA PRO A 561 -10.63 61.53 -9.60
C PRO A 561 -10.45 59.99 -9.44
N PRO A 562 -10.97 59.17 -10.37
CA PRO A 562 -11.11 57.72 -10.19
C PRO A 562 -9.93 56.88 -10.72
N SER A 563 -9.70 55.72 -10.10
CA SER A 563 -8.83 54.67 -10.63
C SER A 563 -9.51 53.85 -11.73
N ARG A 564 -8.83 53.61 -12.86
CA ARG A 564 -9.35 52.79 -13.96
C ARG A 564 -8.40 51.63 -14.27
N ARG A 565 -8.98 50.43 -14.40
CA ARG A 565 -8.30 49.18 -14.78
C ARG A 565 -7.65 49.31 -16.17
N GLN A 566 -6.49 48.66 -16.36
CA GLN A 566 -6.10 48.13 -17.66
C GLN A 566 -5.32 46.81 -17.53
N SER A 567 -5.35 46.01 -18.59
CA SER A 567 -4.91 44.61 -18.61
C SER A 567 -3.50 44.44 -19.16
N LEU A 568 -2.69 43.57 -18.54
CA LEU A 568 -1.45 43.10 -19.13
C LEU A 568 -1.72 41.92 -20.08
N GLN A 569 -1.34 42.08 -21.35
CA GLN A 569 -1.34 41.02 -22.36
C GLN A 569 0.06 40.38 -22.48
N LEU A 570 0.09 39.10 -22.82
CA LEU A 570 1.33 38.37 -23.17
C LEU A 570 1.94 38.92 -24.46
N ARG A 571 3.28 39.03 -24.51
CA ARG A 571 4.01 39.24 -25.77
C ARG A 571 5.18 38.25 -25.90
N ARG A 572 5.18 37.50 -27.00
CA ARG A 572 6.26 36.58 -27.43
C ARG A 572 7.29 37.39 -28.25
N VAL A 573 8.57 37.01 -28.17
CA VAL A 573 9.68 37.59 -28.97
C VAL A 573 10.42 36.44 -29.70
N PRO A 574 10.84 36.58 -30.98
CA PRO A 574 11.27 35.45 -31.81
C PRO A 574 12.79 35.27 -31.92
N SER A 575 13.20 34.12 -32.46
CA SER A 575 14.58 33.77 -32.86
C SER A 575 14.84 34.02 -34.37
N PRO A 576 16.11 34.18 -34.80
CA PRO A 576 16.48 34.27 -36.21
C PRO A 576 16.92 32.93 -36.84
N ILE A 577 16.40 32.67 -38.04
CA ILE A 577 17.02 32.11 -39.28
C ILE A 577 18.38 31.37 -39.13
N GLY A 578 18.60 30.15 -39.67
CA GLY A 578 17.72 29.21 -40.39
C GLY A 578 18.47 28.23 -41.33
N LEU A 579 17.84 27.08 -41.65
CA LEU A 579 18.16 26.08 -42.71
C LEU A 579 19.51 25.29 -42.70
N GLY A 580 19.43 23.97 -42.95
CA GLY A 580 20.53 23.14 -43.48
C GLY A 580 20.99 21.95 -42.61
N PRO A 581 21.02 20.69 -43.11
CA PRO A 581 21.47 19.52 -42.36
C PRO A 581 22.93 19.11 -42.63
N GLY A 582 23.64 18.58 -41.62
CA GLY A 582 24.99 18.00 -41.80
C GLY A 582 25.60 17.30 -40.58
N VAL A 583 25.80 15.98 -40.71
CA VAL A 583 26.88 15.10 -40.16
C VAL A 583 27.57 15.43 -38.82
N ILE A 584 27.56 14.45 -37.90
CA ILE A 584 28.30 14.43 -36.61
C ILE A 584 29.82 14.22 -36.83
N PRO A 585 30.70 14.68 -35.93
CA PRO A 585 31.43 13.68 -35.12
C PRO A 585 31.60 14.03 -33.63
N HIS A 586 32.08 13.05 -32.86
CA HIS A 586 32.26 13.13 -31.40
C HIS A 586 33.42 14.03 -30.94
N GLY A 587 33.29 14.57 -29.72
CA GLY A 587 34.41 14.58 -28.76
C GLY A 587 35.06 15.93 -28.45
N ALA A 588 34.52 16.67 -27.48
CA ALA A 588 35.27 17.70 -26.76
C ALA A 588 34.74 17.89 -25.32
N ARG A 589 35.52 17.44 -24.31
CA ARG A 589 35.46 18.06 -22.98
C ARG A 589 36.22 19.40 -23.07
N ARG A 590 35.73 20.45 -22.43
CA ARG A 590 36.54 21.62 -22.04
C ARG A 590 36.45 21.85 -20.54
N TYR A 591 37.52 22.43 -20.01
CA TYR A 591 37.87 22.41 -18.60
C TYR A 591 37.30 23.58 -17.82
N SER A 592 37.25 23.39 -16.50
CA SER A 592 37.19 24.43 -15.48
C SER A 592 38.47 25.29 -15.48
N SER A 593 38.28 26.59 -15.26
CA SER A 593 39.23 27.50 -14.62
C SER A 593 38.54 28.03 -13.33
N ASP A 594 39.18 28.55 -12.28
CA ASP A 594 40.56 28.99 -12.01
C ASP A 594 40.97 28.51 -10.59
N LEU A 595 42.21 28.31 -10.10
CA LEU A 595 43.59 28.85 -10.30
C LEU A 595 44.04 29.71 -9.08
N GLY A 596 45.03 29.21 -8.31
CA GLY A 596 45.64 29.88 -7.13
C GLY A 596 45.77 28.95 -5.90
N ALA A 597 46.83 28.15 -5.70
CA ALA A 597 48.22 28.49 -5.29
C ALA A 597 48.35 28.78 -3.76
N THR A 598 49.36 28.29 -2.99
CA THR A 598 50.74 27.84 -3.29
C THR A 598 51.29 26.79 -2.29
N ARG A 599 52.33 26.00 -2.70
CA ARG A 599 53.35 25.25 -1.89
C ARG A 599 52.85 24.19 -0.87
N SER A 600 53.57 23.12 -0.51
CA SER A 600 54.84 22.46 -0.90
C SER A 600 54.81 21.03 -0.29
N GLY A 601 55.55 19.98 -0.69
CA GLY A 601 56.62 19.75 -1.69
C GLY A 601 57.21 18.33 -1.46
N PHE A 602 58.03 17.80 -2.38
CA PHE A 602 58.46 16.38 -2.47
C PHE A 602 57.30 15.36 -2.75
N GLY A 603 57.53 14.22 -3.44
CA GLY A 603 58.71 13.84 -4.22
C GLY A 603 58.68 12.40 -4.79
N VAL A 604 58.87 12.29 -6.12
CA VAL A 604 59.44 11.13 -6.88
C VAL A 604 58.68 9.78 -6.91
N GLY A 605 58.36 9.34 -8.14
CA GLY A 605 58.21 7.92 -8.54
C GLY A 605 56.78 7.33 -8.50
N GLY A 606 56.36 6.46 -9.43
CA GLY A 606 57.01 6.07 -10.69
C GLY A 606 56.57 4.69 -11.22
N THR A 607 55.89 4.64 -12.38
CA THR A 607 55.56 3.43 -13.19
C THR A 607 54.72 2.31 -12.52
N ALA A 608 54.24 1.29 -13.25
CA ALA A 608 53.45 1.23 -14.50
C ALA A 608 53.00 -0.23 -14.76
N TYR A 609 51.89 -0.42 -15.49
CA TYR A 609 51.34 -1.71 -15.97
C TYR A 609 50.84 -2.70 -14.88
N ASN A 610 49.82 -3.54 -15.13
CA ASN A 610 48.95 -3.70 -16.32
C ASN A 610 47.50 -3.33 -15.99
#